data_AF-A0A1F2QKK0-F1
#
_entry.id   AF-A0A1F2QKK0-F1
#
_cell.length_a   1.000
_cell.length_b   1.000
_cell.length_c   1.000
_cell.angle_alpha   90.00
_cell.angle_beta   90.00
_cell.angle_gamma   90.00
#
_symmetry.space_group_name_H-M   'P 1'
#
loop_
_entity.id
_entity.type
_entity.pdbx_description
1 polymer ?
#
loop_
_entity_poly.entity_id
_entity_poly.type
_entity_poly.pdbx_seq_one_letter_code
_entity_poly.pdbx_strand_id
1 'polypeptide(L)'
;MKATEKEGLARKVICDHDCLLENLRSLDHSLENIFYYGEVCSDMRGFGNLRQRCEELRQVLLKHIPEGEQMFAEVPQGRTACRLLPELVEDHRVMLRALEQSLKSLEALQNGQLIPEDLFSLQEQVRNFSARLQTHIRVVNQQVLPEIEAT
;
A
#
# COMPACT_ATOMS: atom_id res chain seq x y z
N MET A 1 -7.22 -13.45 23.49
CA MET A 1 -8.02 -13.80 22.30
C MET A 1 -8.10 -15.32 22.20
N LYS A 2 -9.24 -15.93 21.83
CA LYS A 2 -9.36 -17.38 21.64
C LYS A 2 -8.60 -17.82 20.39
N ALA A 3 -8.09 -19.06 20.33
CA ALA A 3 -7.33 -19.57 19.17
C ALA A 3 -8.07 -19.37 17.83
N THR A 4 -9.39 -19.59 17.82
CA THR A 4 -10.25 -19.39 16.65
C THR A 4 -10.35 -17.93 16.18
N GLU A 5 -10.19 -16.97 17.09
CA GLU A 5 -10.20 -15.53 16.77
C GLU A 5 -8.85 -15.09 16.17
N LYS A 6 -7.73 -15.70 16.61
CA LYS A 6 -6.40 -15.47 16.05
C LYS A 6 -6.29 -15.97 14.61
N GLU A 7 -6.75 -17.20 14.36
CA GLU A 7 -6.82 -17.76 13.02
C GLU A 7 -7.72 -16.94 12.08
N GLY A 8 -8.84 -16.42 12.60
CA GLY A 8 -9.74 -15.55 11.85
C GLY A 8 -9.08 -14.23 11.43
N LEU A 9 -8.31 -13.60 12.33
CA LEU A 9 -7.59 -12.36 12.05
C LEU A 9 -6.45 -12.57 11.05
N ALA A 10 -5.64 -13.63 11.22
CA ALA A 10 -4.56 -13.96 10.30
C ALA A 10 -5.06 -14.23 8.87
N ARG A 11 -6.15 -15.01 8.72
CA ARG A 11 -6.78 -15.23 7.41
C ARG A 11 -7.29 -13.95 6.78
N LYS A 12 -7.87 -13.06 7.58
CA LYS A 12 -8.35 -11.77 7.09
C LYS A 12 -7.21 -10.89 6.57
N VAL A 13 -6.10 -10.81 7.32
CA VAL A 13 -4.89 -10.08 6.89
C VAL A 13 -4.32 -10.63 5.58
N ILE A 14 -4.31 -11.96 5.40
CA ILE A 14 -3.90 -12.59 4.14
C ILE A 14 -4.83 -12.20 2.98
N CYS A 15 -6.15 -12.28 3.18
CA CYS A 15 -7.12 -11.85 2.16
C CYS A 15 -6.96 -10.37 1.80
N ASP A 16 -6.72 -9.51 2.80
CA ASP A 16 -6.46 -8.09 2.56
C ASP A 16 -5.17 -7.88 1.79
N HIS A 17 -4.10 -8.64 2.07
CA HIS A 17 -2.85 -8.59 1.31
C HIS A 17 -3.06 -8.96 -0.15
N ASP A 18 -3.82 -10.00 -0.45
CA ASP A 18 -4.14 -10.38 -1.83
C ASP A 18 -4.88 -9.26 -2.55
N CYS A 19 -5.88 -8.65 -1.90
CA CYS A 19 -6.61 -7.49 -2.43
C CYS A 19 -5.70 -6.28 -2.65
N LEU A 20 -4.80 -5.98 -1.71
CA LEU A 20 -3.81 -4.91 -1.84
C LEU A 20 -2.87 -5.15 -3.02
N LEU A 21 -2.39 -6.38 -3.22
CA LEU A 21 -1.52 -6.73 -4.33
C LEU A 21 -2.23 -6.62 -5.69
N GLU A 22 -3.51 -7.00 -5.77
CA GLU A 22 -4.32 -6.80 -6.98
C GLU A 22 -4.52 -5.30 -7.28
N ASN A 23 -4.81 -4.50 -6.26
CA ASN A 23 -4.93 -3.05 -6.40
C ASN A 23 -3.61 -2.41 -6.85
N LEU A 24 -2.46 -2.90 -6.39
CA LEU A 24 -1.16 -2.43 -6.86
C LEU A 24 -0.90 -2.76 -8.33
N ARG A 25 -1.24 -3.98 -8.79
CA ARG A 25 -1.13 -4.32 -10.22
C ARG A 25 -2.00 -3.43 -11.09
N SER A 26 -3.20 -3.13 -10.59
CA SER A 26 -4.10 -2.16 -11.21
C SER A 26 -3.44 -0.78 -11.26
N LEU A 27 -2.89 -0.29 -10.15
CA LEU A 27 -2.20 1.00 -10.07
C LEU A 27 -1.03 1.12 -11.04
N ASP A 28 -0.18 0.10 -11.13
CA ASP A 28 0.95 0.02 -12.06
C ASP A 28 0.47 0.12 -13.52
N HIS A 29 -0.60 -0.60 -13.88
CA HIS A 29 -1.19 -0.51 -15.21
C HIS A 29 -1.74 0.90 -15.52
N SER A 30 -2.31 1.59 -14.53
CA SER A 30 -2.76 2.98 -14.69
C SER A 30 -1.58 3.94 -14.91
N LEU A 31 -0.47 3.74 -14.19
CA LEU A 31 0.74 4.51 -14.40
C LEU A 31 1.29 4.30 -15.81
N GLU A 32 1.43 3.05 -16.26
CA GLU A 32 1.93 2.73 -17.62
C GLU A 32 1.08 3.41 -18.70
N ASN A 33 -0.25 3.34 -18.58
CA ASN A 33 -1.16 3.98 -19.53
C ASN A 33 -0.99 5.51 -19.55
N ILE A 34 -0.81 6.14 -18.39
CA ILE A 34 -0.60 7.58 -18.31
C ILE A 34 0.69 8.01 -19.02
N PHE A 35 1.76 7.23 -18.93
CA PHE A 35 3.00 7.56 -19.64
C PHE A 35 2.86 7.32 -21.14
N TYR A 36 2.36 6.14 -21.53
CA TYR A 36 2.19 5.82 -22.93
C TYR A 36 1.25 6.81 -23.66
N TYR A 37 0.13 7.18 -23.05
CA TYR A 37 -0.82 8.12 -23.66
C TYR A 37 -0.47 9.60 -23.40
N GLY A 38 0.11 9.94 -22.25
CA GLY A 38 0.52 11.30 -21.93
C GLY A 38 1.67 11.80 -22.81
N GLU A 39 2.64 10.94 -23.12
CA GLU A 39 3.73 11.26 -24.05
C GLU A 39 3.25 11.36 -25.51
N VAL A 40 2.27 10.56 -25.91
CA VAL A 40 1.82 10.47 -27.31
C VAL A 40 0.75 11.50 -27.66
N CYS A 41 -0.15 11.84 -26.73
CA CYS A 41 -1.37 12.60 -27.02
C CYS A 41 -1.42 14.01 -26.41
N SER A 42 -0.46 14.40 -25.55
CA SER A 42 -0.55 15.62 -24.72
C SER A 42 -1.89 15.70 -23.95
N ASP A 43 -2.47 14.55 -23.63
CA ASP A 43 -3.81 14.42 -23.07
C ASP A 43 -3.72 13.87 -21.65
N MET A 44 -3.89 14.76 -20.68
CA MET A 44 -3.79 14.45 -19.25
C MET A 44 -5.11 13.89 -18.67
N ARG A 45 -6.10 13.50 -19.49
CA ARG A 45 -7.37 12.95 -18.99
C ARG A 45 -7.24 11.58 -18.30
N GLY A 46 -6.14 10.85 -18.49
CA GLY A 46 -5.88 9.53 -17.87
C GLY A 46 -5.66 9.54 -16.35
N PHE A 47 -5.36 10.71 -15.76
CA PHE A 47 -5.03 10.83 -14.33
C PHE A 47 -6.23 10.70 -13.39
N GLY A 48 -7.48 10.83 -13.90
CA GLY A 48 -8.69 10.58 -13.11
C GLY A 48 -8.75 9.16 -12.54
N ASN A 49 -8.38 8.18 -13.37
CA ASN A 49 -8.33 6.77 -12.95
C ASN A 49 -7.22 6.50 -11.94
N LEU A 50 -6.09 7.21 -12.05
CA LEU A 50 -4.98 7.09 -11.11
C LEU A 50 -5.35 7.64 -9.72
N ARG A 51 -5.99 8.82 -9.66
CA ARG A 51 -6.49 9.38 -8.39
C ARG A 51 -7.50 8.44 -7.73
N GLN A 52 -8.45 7.92 -8.49
CA GLN A 52 -9.46 7.00 -7.97
C GLN A 52 -8.80 5.75 -7.37
N ARG A 53 -7.85 5.13 -8.07
CA ARG A 53 -7.13 3.93 -7.57
C ARG A 53 -6.31 4.23 -6.31
N CYS A 54 -5.67 5.39 -6.23
CA CYS A 54 -4.97 5.83 -5.03
C CYS A 54 -5.93 6.03 -3.83
N GLU A 55 -7.13 6.57 -4.05
CA GLU A 55 -8.14 6.71 -2.99
C GLU A 55 -8.69 5.35 -2.55
N GLU A 56 -9.02 4.46 -3.50
CA GLU A 56 -9.45 3.09 -3.19
C GLU A 56 -8.40 2.38 -2.33
N LEU A 57 -7.13 2.48 -2.71
CA LEU A 57 -6.03 1.88 -1.96
C LEU A 57 -5.87 2.52 -0.57
N ARG A 58 -6.07 3.82 -0.43
CA ARG A 58 -6.06 4.52 0.85
C ARG A 58 -7.15 4.00 1.78
N GLN A 59 -8.37 3.80 1.27
CA GLN A 59 -9.47 3.24 2.06
C GLN A 59 -9.17 1.82 2.54
N VAL A 60 -8.59 0.98 1.67
CA VAL A 60 -8.17 -0.38 2.07
C VAL A 60 -7.09 -0.32 3.14
N LEU A 61 -6.05 0.51 2.98
CA LEU A 61 -4.97 0.64 3.97
C LEU A 61 -5.46 1.16 5.33
N LEU A 62 -6.36 2.15 5.34
CA LEU A 62 -6.92 2.69 6.60
C LEU A 62 -7.70 1.63 7.39
N LYS A 63 -8.31 0.68 6.70
CA LYS A 63 -8.99 -0.46 7.32
C LYS A 63 -8.01 -1.57 7.73
N HIS A 64 -7.04 -1.87 6.88
CA HIS A 64 -6.10 -2.97 7.06
C HIS A 64 -5.09 -2.73 8.19
N ILE A 65 -4.54 -1.52 8.28
CA ILE A 65 -3.44 -1.18 9.21
C ILE A 65 -3.80 -1.50 10.68
N PRO A 66 -4.96 -1.06 11.22
CA PRO A 66 -5.33 -1.40 12.59
C PRO A 66 -5.40 -2.91 12.85
N GLU A 67 -5.84 -3.67 11.85
CA GLU A 67 -6.01 -5.12 11.93
C GLU A 67 -4.64 -5.84 11.86
N GLY A 68 -3.75 -5.37 11.00
CA GLY A 68 -2.35 -5.82 10.94
C GLY A 68 -1.59 -5.53 12.23
N GLU A 69 -1.73 -4.33 12.79
CA GLU A 69 -1.09 -3.96 14.06
C GLU A 69 -1.66 -4.74 15.25
N GLN A 70 -2.97 -5.00 15.26
CA GLN A 70 -3.58 -5.89 16.25
C GLN A 70 -3.00 -7.31 16.13
N MET A 71 -2.82 -7.81 14.91
CA MET A 71 -2.19 -9.11 14.67
C MET A 71 -0.72 -9.12 15.13
N PHE A 72 0.03 -8.04 14.91
CA PHE A 72 1.42 -7.93 15.38
C PHE A 72 1.54 -8.06 16.90
N ALA A 73 0.54 -7.59 17.66
CA ALA A 73 0.49 -7.73 19.11
C ALA A 73 0.34 -9.20 19.57
N GLU A 74 -0.08 -10.11 18.68
CA GLU A 74 -0.21 -11.53 18.97
C GLU A 74 1.10 -12.32 18.74
N VAL A 75 2.14 -11.69 18.17
CA VAL A 75 3.43 -12.34 17.97
C VAL A 75 4.06 -12.65 19.33
N PRO A 76 4.43 -13.92 19.61
CA PRO A 76 4.97 -14.31 20.89
C PRO A 76 6.33 -13.64 21.17
N GLN A 77 6.54 -13.15 22.39
CA GLN A 77 7.81 -12.55 22.79
C GLN A 77 8.99 -13.51 22.58
N GLY A 78 10.13 -12.96 22.15
CA GLY A 78 11.35 -13.73 21.92
C GLY A 78 11.42 -14.43 20.56
N ARG A 79 10.38 -14.29 19.72
CA ARG A 79 10.42 -14.72 18.32
C ARG A 79 11.19 -13.74 17.44
N THR A 80 11.56 -14.18 16.24
CA THR A 80 12.42 -13.39 15.34
C THR A 80 11.65 -12.18 14.80
N ALA A 81 10.36 -12.35 14.49
CA ALA A 81 9.54 -11.27 13.95
C ALA A 81 9.29 -10.14 14.95
N CYS A 82 9.40 -10.37 16.27
CA CYS A 82 9.30 -9.30 17.27
C CYS A 82 10.27 -8.14 17.00
N ARG A 83 11.43 -8.41 16.39
CA ARG A 83 12.43 -7.38 16.05
C ARG A 83 12.02 -6.54 14.85
N LEU A 84 11.14 -7.06 14.00
CA LEU A 84 10.66 -6.42 12.77
C LEU A 84 9.42 -5.55 13.02
N LEU A 85 8.63 -5.85 14.06
CA LEU A 85 7.35 -5.16 14.31
C LEU A 85 7.45 -3.64 14.40
N PRO A 86 8.45 -3.04 15.09
CA PRO A 86 8.58 -1.58 15.14
C PRO A 86 8.78 -0.96 13.75
N GLU A 87 9.56 -1.63 12.90
CA GLU A 87 9.80 -1.20 11.52
C GLU A 87 8.54 -1.35 10.67
N LEU A 88 7.79 -2.44 10.81
CA LEU A 88 6.53 -2.67 10.09
C LEU A 88 5.44 -1.67 10.48
N VAL A 89 5.34 -1.29 11.76
CA VAL A 89 4.42 -0.23 12.22
C VAL A 89 4.83 1.12 11.66
N GLU A 90 6.13 1.42 11.60
CA GLU A 90 6.60 2.66 10.99
C GLU A 90 6.35 2.67 9.47
N ASP A 91 6.50 1.54 8.80
CA ASP A 91 6.15 1.37 7.39
C ASP A 91 4.69 1.76 7.11
N HIS A 92 3.73 1.34 7.95
CA HIS A 92 2.33 1.75 7.80
C HIS A 92 2.18 3.29 7.74
N ARG A 93 2.83 4.00 8.66
CA ARG A 93 2.77 5.46 8.73
C ARG A 93 3.42 6.11 7.51
N VAL A 94 4.56 5.60 7.08
CA VAL A 94 5.26 6.13 5.92
C VAL A 94 4.48 5.88 4.63
N MET A 95 3.88 4.70 4.47
CA MET A 95 3.03 4.36 3.32
C MET A 95 1.80 5.26 3.24
N LEU A 96 1.09 5.48 4.36
CA LEU A 96 -0.05 6.39 4.39
C LEU A 96 0.36 7.81 4.00
N ARG A 97 1.47 8.33 4.55
CA ARG A 97 1.98 9.66 4.21
C ARG A 97 2.34 9.79 2.73
N ALA A 98 3.02 8.79 2.17
CA ALA A 98 3.40 8.78 0.76
C ALA A 98 2.18 8.76 -0.17
N LEU A 99 1.15 7.99 0.17
CA LEU A 99 -0.09 7.91 -0.58
C LEU A 99 -0.89 9.22 -0.50
N GLU A 100 -0.98 9.84 0.68
CA GLU A 100 -1.62 11.14 0.86
C GLU A 100 -0.91 12.25 0.07
N GLN A 101 0.42 12.24 0.03
CA GLN A 101 1.18 13.18 -0.77
C GLN A 101 0.91 12.98 -2.27
N SER A 102 0.85 11.72 -2.73
CA SER A 102 0.54 11.39 -4.13
C SER A 102 -0.87 11.86 -4.51
N LEU A 103 -1.86 11.68 -3.63
CA LEU A 103 -3.23 12.16 -3.83
C LEU A 103 -3.32 13.69 -3.96
N LYS A 104 -2.58 14.43 -3.13
CA LYS A 104 -2.50 15.91 -3.24
C LYS A 104 -1.90 16.35 -4.58
N SER A 105 -0.83 15.69 -5.02
CA SER A 105 -0.22 15.96 -6.33
C SER A 105 -1.18 15.64 -7.48
N LEU A 106 -1.93 14.54 -7.39
CA LEU A 106 -2.95 14.17 -8.38
C LEU A 106 -4.11 15.18 -8.43
N GLU A 107 -4.51 15.72 -7.29
CA GLU A 107 -5.51 16.79 -7.21
C GLU A 107 -5.02 18.09 -7.85
N ALA A 108 -3.79 18.51 -7.53
CA ALA A 108 -3.18 19.69 -8.13
C ALA A 108 -3.04 19.53 -9.66
N LEU A 109 -2.70 18.33 -10.14
CA LEU A 109 -2.66 18.02 -11.56
C LEU A 109 -4.04 18.15 -12.24
N GLN A 110 -5.09 17.61 -11.63
CA GLN A 110 -6.45 17.73 -12.16
C GLN A 110 -6.92 19.18 -12.25
N ASN A 111 -6.42 20.05 -11.37
CA ASN A 111 -6.71 21.48 -11.37
C ASN A 111 -5.79 22.28 -12.31
N GLY A 112 -4.90 21.63 -13.06
CA GLY A 112 -3.96 22.28 -13.99
C GLY A 112 -2.82 23.04 -13.29
N GLN A 113 -2.49 22.65 -12.06
CA GLN A 113 -1.50 23.34 -11.21
C GLN A 113 -0.12 22.67 -11.18
N LEU A 114 0.05 21.49 -11.82
CA LEU A 114 1.33 20.77 -11.92
C LEU A 114 1.97 20.94 -13.31
N ILE A 115 3.31 21.00 -13.36
CA ILE A 115 4.09 20.99 -14.61
C ILE A 115 4.70 19.60 -14.90
N PRO A 116 5.22 19.31 -16.11
CA PRO A 116 5.67 17.97 -16.48
C PRO A 116 6.77 17.36 -15.58
N GLU A 117 7.67 18.17 -15.03
CA GLU A 117 8.70 17.70 -14.07
C GLU A 117 8.07 17.08 -12.82
N ASP A 118 6.96 17.66 -12.34
CA ASP A 118 6.23 17.16 -11.18
C ASP A 118 5.50 15.84 -11.46
N LEU A 119 5.22 15.53 -12.73
CA LEU A 119 4.59 14.26 -13.14
C LEU A 119 5.54 13.07 -12.99
N PHE A 120 6.80 13.25 -13.36
CA PHE A 120 7.83 12.21 -13.17
C PHE A 120 8.09 11.97 -11.68
N SER A 121 8.12 13.05 -10.89
CA SER A 121 8.20 12.96 -9.42
C SER A 121 7.01 12.21 -8.83
N LEU A 122 5.78 12.52 -9.27
CA LEU A 122 4.57 11.80 -8.86
C LEU A 122 4.62 10.31 -9.22
N GLN A 123 5.08 9.97 -10.42
CA GLN A 123 5.26 8.58 -10.82
C GLN A 123 6.24 7.84 -9.91
N GLU A 124 7.40 8.44 -9.66
CA GLU A 124 8.42 7.86 -8.79
C GLU A 124 7.86 7.66 -7.37
N GLN A 125 7.11 8.64 -6.84
CA GLN A 125 6.43 8.52 -5.55
C GLN A 125 5.48 7.33 -5.50
N VAL A 126 4.61 7.17 -6.51
CA VAL A 126 3.63 6.08 -6.57
C VAL A 126 4.33 4.71 -6.75
N ARG A 127 5.40 4.64 -7.54
CA ARG A 127 6.21 3.42 -7.69
C ARG A 127 6.92 3.03 -6.41
N ASN A 128 7.54 4.00 -5.72
CA ASN A 128 8.23 3.77 -4.46
C ASN A 128 7.25 3.31 -3.38
N PHE A 129 6.07 3.92 -3.32
CA PHE A 129 4.99 3.48 -2.46
C PHE A 129 4.58 2.02 -2.76
N SER A 130 4.37 1.68 -4.05
CA SER A 130 3.96 0.33 -4.47
C SER A 130 5.00 -0.73 -4.11
N ALA A 131 6.28 -0.45 -4.38
CA ALA A 131 7.40 -1.33 -4.04
C ALA A 131 7.54 -1.53 -2.52
N ARG A 132 7.33 -0.46 -1.73
CA ARG A 132 7.34 -0.55 -0.27
C ARG A 132 6.19 -1.41 0.25
N LEU A 133 4.98 -1.22 -0.25
CA LEU A 133 3.82 -2.03 0.15
C LEU A 133 4.00 -3.50 -0.21
N GLN A 134 4.52 -3.82 -1.40
CA GLN A 134 4.84 -5.20 -1.78
C GLN A 134 5.89 -5.82 -0.84
N THR A 135 6.93 -5.06 -0.51
CA THR A 135 7.98 -5.52 0.41
C THR A 135 7.41 -5.76 1.81
N HIS A 136 6.59 -4.84 2.31
CA HIS A 136 5.91 -4.96 3.59
C HIS A 136 5.05 -6.22 3.64
N ILE A 137 4.14 -6.40 2.67
CA ILE A 137 3.27 -7.58 2.57
C ILE A 137 4.10 -8.87 2.55
N ARG A 138 5.20 -8.89 1.78
CA ARG A 138 6.10 -10.04 1.73
C ARG A 138 6.72 -10.35 3.09
N VAL A 139 7.22 -9.34 3.80
CA VAL A 139 7.82 -9.53 5.14
C VAL A 139 6.76 -10.06 6.10
N VAL A 140 5.55 -9.49 6.12
CA VAL A 140 4.47 -9.95 7.00
C VAL A 140 4.09 -11.40 6.69
N ASN A 141 3.86 -11.75 5.41
CA ASN A 141 3.49 -13.09 4.98
C ASN A 141 4.57 -14.15 5.25
N GLN A 142 5.84 -13.80 5.10
CA GLN A 142 6.92 -14.78 5.16
C GLN A 142 7.57 -14.89 6.54
N GLN A 143 7.49 -13.83 7.36
CA GLN A 143 8.24 -13.76 8.62
C GLN A 143 7.35 -13.57 9.83
N VAL A 144 6.24 -12.84 9.71
CA VAL A 144 5.36 -12.54 10.85
C VAL A 144 4.26 -13.60 11.00
N LEU A 145 3.50 -13.83 9.93
CA LEU A 145 2.35 -14.75 9.94
C LEU A 145 2.70 -16.18 10.38
N PRO A 146 3.80 -16.81 9.89
CA PRO A 146 4.17 -18.15 10.33
C PRO A 146 4.47 -18.26 11.83
N GLU A 147 4.96 -17.19 12.45
CA GLU A 147 5.25 -17.19 13.89
C GLU A 147 3.99 -17.07 14.76
N ILE A 148 2.91 -16.52 14.20
CA ILE A 148 1.60 -16.43 14.85
C ILE A 148 0.84 -17.75 14.72
N GLU A 149 0.87 -18.37 13.53
CA GLU A 149 0.24 -19.68 13.29
C GLU A 149 0.90 -20.81 14.09
N ALA A 150 2.17 -20.64 14.47
CA ALA A 150 2.90 -21.59 15.30
C ALA A 150 2.60 -21.49 16.82
N THR A 151 1.58 -20.72 17.22
CA THR A 151 1.18 -20.53 18.63
C THR A 151 -0.29 -20.74 18.91
#